data_AF-A0ABD5WN52-F1
#
_entry.id   AF-A0ABD5WN52-F1
#
_cell.length_a   1.000
_cell.length_b   1.000
_cell.length_c   1.000
_cell.angle_alpha   90.00
_cell.angle_beta   90.00
_cell.angle_gamma   90.00
#
_symmetry.space_group_name_H-M   'P 1'
#
loop_
_entity.id
_entity.type
_entity.pdbx_description
1 polymer ?
#
loop_
_entity_poly.entity_id
_entity_poly.type
_entity_poly.pdbx_seq_one_letter_code
_entity_poly.pdbx_strand_id
1 'polypeptide(L)'
;MVQLPSWLPAPEQVAIPLAVLLSLVLVRRLDGPSGRWGQRLRSRFLLGVPWGTLVSIAGVLAVYLFVQQGWNHWRNPVTLPFSSWSYLYPTGWLLAPFSHTGPGHLVGNLTTTLAVAPLAEYFFGHFPSKRGENPFFSRTSNPWIRAFVIFPAGVALVGLATSVFAWGPIIGFSGVAFAFVGFALVRYPLMTVVAVSAQGAIRTAYRAMRDPVIQGSASRSFGDPWWFGIAVQGHALGLLLGILLGVAVLYRRRERVGALRLWTGTVVLGMSMTLWALWWYRGESTYVLYRGLGVVFVVALAALTTVAATADRRPSSATCPASRSACWRCCSRWRSWSAWRSRSTSPRSGTPAYPATARRSKSGATT
;
A
#
# COMPACT_ATOMS: atom_id res chain seq x y z
N MET A 1 -6.74 43.17 15.48
CA MET A 1 -5.91 42.20 14.71
C MET A 1 -5.39 42.93 13.48
N VAL A 2 -4.08 42.87 13.21
CA VAL A 2 -3.53 43.44 11.96
C VAL A 2 -3.92 42.49 10.82
N GLN A 3 -4.77 42.94 9.90
CA GLN A 3 -5.01 42.21 8.67
C GLN A 3 -3.77 42.36 7.78
N LEU A 4 -3.07 41.24 7.54
CA LEU A 4 -2.02 41.21 6.53
C LEU A 4 -2.65 41.43 5.14
N PRO A 5 -1.98 42.18 4.24
CA PRO A 5 -2.38 42.27 2.84
C PRO A 5 -2.65 40.89 2.21
N SER A 6 -3.74 40.77 1.46
CA SER A 6 -4.24 39.50 0.91
C SER A 6 -3.33 38.82 -0.12
N TRP A 7 -2.27 39.51 -0.58
CA TRP A 7 -1.23 38.98 -1.45
C TRP A 7 -0.02 38.40 -0.70
N LEU A 8 0.10 38.65 0.61
CA LEU A 8 1.12 38.00 1.44
C LEU A 8 0.64 36.59 1.85
N PRO A 9 1.52 35.58 1.84
CA PRO A 9 1.20 34.27 2.36
C PRO A 9 0.89 34.36 3.86
N ALA A 10 -0.06 33.55 4.32
CA ALA A 10 -0.31 33.41 5.75
C ALA A 10 0.95 32.89 6.47
N PRO A 11 1.20 33.24 7.75
CA PRO A 11 2.39 32.80 8.48
C PRO A 11 2.59 31.29 8.44
N GLU A 12 1.52 30.50 8.49
CA GLU A 12 1.51 29.04 8.39
C GLU A 12 2.01 28.54 7.02
N GLN A 13 1.66 29.23 5.93
CA GLN A 13 2.11 28.90 4.57
C GLN A 13 3.62 29.08 4.39
N VAL A 14 4.26 29.89 5.24
CA VAL A 14 5.73 30.04 5.28
C VAL A 14 6.34 29.09 6.32
N ALA A 15 5.73 28.98 7.49
CA ALA A 15 6.23 28.15 8.60
C ALA A 15 6.22 26.65 8.29
N ILE A 16 5.18 26.12 7.63
CA ILE A 16 5.07 24.70 7.27
C ILE A 16 6.25 24.24 6.37
N PRO A 17 6.52 24.85 5.20
CA PRO A 17 7.63 24.43 4.35
C PRO A 17 8.99 24.66 5.02
N LEU A 18 9.17 25.75 5.78
CA LEU A 18 10.40 25.97 6.54
C LEU A 18 10.64 24.89 7.60
N ALA A 19 9.63 24.52 8.39
CA ALA A 19 9.74 23.47 9.40
C ALA A 19 10.06 22.10 8.77
N VAL A 20 9.41 21.76 7.65
CA VAL A 20 9.71 20.55 6.88
C VAL A 20 11.14 20.57 6.34
N LEU A 21 11.58 21.68 5.73
CA LEU A 21 12.94 21.82 5.18
C LEU A 21 14.00 21.72 6.28
N LEU A 22 13.82 22.43 7.41
CA LEU A 22 14.73 22.38 8.55
C LEU A 22 14.80 20.98 9.17
N SER A 23 13.66 20.28 9.29
CA SER A 23 13.61 18.89 9.75
C SER A 23 14.36 17.95 8.79
N LEU A 24 14.16 18.08 7.48
CA LEU A 24 14.87 17.28 6.47
C LEU A 24 16.39 17.58 6.44
N VAL A 25 16.78 18.85 6.62
CA VAL A 25 18.20 19.24 6.74
C VAL A 25 18.82 18.67 8.02
N LEU A 26 18.10 18.70 9.15
CA LEU A 26 18.55 18.11 10.41
C LEU A 26 18.77 16.60 10.25
N VAL A 27 17.77 15.85 9.77
CA VAL A 27 17.89 14.40 9.52
C VAL A 27 19.04 14.10 8.56
N ARG A 28 19.18 14.87 7.46
CA ARG A 28 20.29 14.71 6.50
C ARG A 28 21.67 14.96 7.13
N ARG A 29 21.79 15.92 8.05
CA ARG A 29 23.04 16.21 8.77
C ARG A 29 23.38 15.12 9.79
N LEU A 30 22.37 14.52 10.43
CA LEU A 30 22.57 13.44 11.40
C LEU A 30 22.93 12.10 10.72
N ASP A 31 22.27 11.73 9.62
CA ASP A 31 22.45 10.43 8.95
C ASP A 31 23.51 10.40 7.82
N GLY A 32 23.84 11.56 7.23
CA GLY A 32 24.84 11.70 6.18
C GLY A 32 24.42 11.20 4.78
N PRO A 33 24.49 12.02 3.71
CA PRO A 33 24.03 11.63 2.37
C PRO A 33 24.94 10.62 1.64
N SER A 34 26.16 10.42 2.12
CA SER A 34 27.09 9.35 1.72
C SER A 34 26.83 8.02 2.45
N GLY A 35 25.95 8.02 3.46
CA GLY A 35 25.66 6.87 4.31
C GLY A 35 24.88 5.73 3.63
N ARG A 36 24.60 4.70 4.44
CA ARG A 36 24.00 3.43 4.01
C ARG A 36 22.67 3.58 3.24
N TRP A 37 21.88 4.62 3.53
CA TRP A 37 20.60 4.85 2.86
C TRP A 37 20.76 5.33 1.41
N GLY A 38 21.68 6.28 1.16
CA GLY A 38 21.95 6.79 -0.19
C GLY A 38 22.49 5.70 -1.13
N GLN A 39 23.34 4.82 -0.60
CA GLN A 39 23.84 3.63 -1.31
C GLN A 39 22.70 2.63 -1.62
N ARG A 40 21.81 2.36 -0.65
CA ARG A 40 20.62 1.51 -0.86
C ARG A 40 19.70 2.05 -1.96
N LEU A 41 19.36 3.34 -1.93
CA LEU A 41 18.52 3.95 -2.97
C LEU A 41 19.17 3.82 -4.35
N ARG A 42 20.45 4.18 -4.48
CA ARG A 42 21.19 4.06 -5.76
C ARG A 42 21.37 2.61 -6.26
N SER A 43 21.26 1.61 -5.38
CA SER A 43 21.30 0.18 -5.78
C SER A 43 20.08 -0.27 -6.61
N ARG A 44 18.97 0.47 -6.55
CA ARG A 44 17.73 0.18 -7.30
C ARG A 44 17.31 1.32 -8.22
N PHE A 45 17.47 2.56 -7.79
CA PHE A 45 17.07 3.74 -8.53
C PHE A 45 18.24 4.39 -9.27
N LEU A 46 18.00 4.70 -10.53
CA LEU A 46 18.87 5.57 -11.32
C LEU A 46 19.06 6.91 -10.60
N LEU A 47 20.31 7.25 -10.27
CA LEU A 47 20.71 8.41 -9.45
C LEU A 47 20.12 8.45 -8.01
N GLY A 48 19.41 7.41 -7.57
CA GLY A 48 18.71 7.38 -6.28
C GLY A 48 17.27 7.92 -6.33
N VAL A 49 16.73 8.25 -7.51
CA VAL A 49 15.43 8.89 -7.70
C VAL A 49 14.40 7.93 -8.33
N PRO A 50 13.14 7.90 -7.84
CA PRO A 50 12.04 7.14 -8.43
C PRO A 50 11.48 7.82 -9.69
N TRP A 51 12.29 7.88 -10.75
CA TRP A 51 11.94 8.55 -12.01
C TRP A 51 10.67 7.99 -12.67
N GLY A 52 10.43 6.69 -12.61
CA GLY A 52 9.23 6.08 -13.20
C GLY A 52 7.95 6.57 -12.54
N THR A 53 7.95 6.69 -11.21
CA THR A 53 6.86 7.31 -10.44
C THR A 53 6.65 8.76 -10.84
N LEU A 54 7.73 9.55 -10.95
CA LEU A 54 7.64 10.96 -11.33
C LEU A 54 7.07 11.14 -12.75
N VAL A 55 7.52 10.32 -13.71
CA VAL A 55 7.00 10.31 -15.10
C VAL A 55 5.53 9.91 -15.14
N SER A 56 5.13 8.87 -14.39
CA SER A 56 3.73 8.45 -14.30
C SER A 56 2.83 9.55 -13.71
N ILE A 57 3.28 10.23 -12.65
CA ILE A 57 2.56 11.36 -12.05
C ILE A 57 2.47 12.53 -13.03
N ALA A 58 3.56 12.87 -13.73
CA ALA A 58 3.58 13.91 -14.74
C ALA A 58 2.61 13.61 -15.89
N GLY A 59 2.52 12.34 -16.33
CA GLY A 59 1.54 11.90 -17.33
C GLY A 59 0.09 12.08 -16.88
N VAL A 60 -0.25 11.64 -15.65
CA VAL A 60 -1.59 11.83 -15.08
C VAL A 60 -1.93 13.32 -14.91
N LEU A 61 -0.97 14.13 -14.45
CA LEU A 61 -1.14 15.58 -14.34
C LEU A 61 -1.33 16.24 -15.72
N ALA A 62 -0.61 15.79 -16.74
CA ALA A 62 -0.76 16.30 -18.11
C ALA A 62 -2.14 15.96 -18.71
N VAL A 63 -2.68 14.76 -18.45
CA VAL A 63 -4.07 14.42 -18.82
C VAL A 63 -5.05 15.39 -18.15
N TYR A 64 -4.89 15.65 -16.85
CA TYR A 64 -5.76 16.60 -16.15
C TYR A 64 -5.67 18.03 -16.70
N LEU A 65 -4.45 18.55 -16.89
CA LEU A 65 -4.25 19.94 -17.30
C LEU A 65 -4.66 20.19 -18.75
N PHE A 66 -4.29 19.28 -19.67
CA PHE A 66 -4.43 19.51 -21.12
C PHE A 66 -5.61 18.76 -21.73
N VAL A 67 -5.78 17.45 -21.45
CA VAL A 67 -6.88 16.65 -22.04
C VAL A 67 -8.22 17.01 -21.41
N GLN A 68 -8.26 17.20 -20.08
CA GLN A 68 -9.46 17.64 -19.37
C GLN A 68 -9.61 19.16 -19.25
N GLN A 69 -8.75 19.94 -19.93
CA GLN A 69 -8.69 21.41 -19.85
C GLN A 69 -8.51 22.00 -18.44
N GLY A 70 -8.00 21.22 -17.48
CA GLY A 70 -7.79 21.64 -16.09
C GLY A 70 -6.80 22.79 -15.90
N TRP A 71 -6.02 23.14 -16.95
CA TRP A 71 -5.20 24.37 -16.96
C TRP A 71 -6.05 25.63 -16.86
N ASN A 72 -7.11 25.73 -17.67
CA ASN A 72 -8.06 26.86 -17.63
C ASN A 72 -9.17 26.63 -16.60
N HIS A 73 -9.54 25.36 -16.36
CA HIS A 73 -10.72 24.98 -15.59
C HIS A 73 -10.38 24.11 -14.36
N TRP A 74 -9.38 24.52 -13.56
CA TRP A 74 -8.84 23.73 -12.43
C TRP A 74 -9.87 23.18 -11.43
N ARG A 75 -11.03 23.82 -11.25
CA ARG A 75 -12.10 23.32 -10.37
C ARG A 75 -13.16 22.49 -11.10
N ASN A 76 -13.35 22.73 -12.40
CA ASN A 76 -14.42 22.18 -13.25
C ASN A 76 -13.84 21.57 -14.54
N PRO A 77 -12.99 20.53 -14.45
CA PRO A 77 -12.41 19.88 -15.63
C PRO A 77 -13.49 19.22 -16.49
N VAL A 78 -13.20 19.00 -17.77
CA VAL A 78 -14.04 18.17 -18.65
C VAL A 78 -13.96 16.71 -18.18
N THR A 79 -15.10 16.08 -17.93
CA THR A 79 -15.19 14.75 -17.27
C THR A 79 -16.03 13.74 -18.05
N LEU A 80 -17.25 14.10 -18.47
CA LEU A 80 -18.20 13.18 -19.11
C LEU A 80 -17.61 12.32 -20.27
N PRO A 81 -16.82 12.88 -21.22
CA PRO A 81 -16.21 12.10 -22.31
C PRO A 81 -15.06 11.19 -21.87
N PHE A 82 -14.54 11.38 -20.66
CA PHE A 82 -13.40 10.65 -20.11
C PHE A 82 -13.80 9.73 -18.95
N SER A 83 -15.10 9.50 -18.76
CA SER A 83 -15.62 8.42 -17.91
C SER A 83 -15.87 7.17 -18.76
N SER A 84 -15.53 6.00 -18.22
CA SER A 84 -15.77 4.71 -18.87
C SER A 84 -17.20 4.25 -18.62
N TRP A 85 -18.13 4.57 -19.54
CA TRP A 85 -19.54 4.21 -19.44
C TRP A 85 -19.88 2.84 -20.04
N SER A 86 -19.08 2.33 -20.97
CA SER A 86 -19.33 1.10 -21.71
C SER A 86 -18.04 0.50 -22.29
N TYR A 87 -17.99 -0.83 -22.40
CA TYR A 87 -16.94 -1.56 -23.11
C TYR A 87 -16.82 -1.14 -24.58
N LEU A 88 -17.93 -0.70 -25.19
CA LEU A 88 -17.99 -0.21 -26.57
C LEU A 88 -17.59 1.26 -26.72
N TYR A 89 -17.02 1.88 -25.68
CA TYR A 89 -16.55 3.28 -25.70
C TYR A 89 -15.03 3.36 -25.46
N PRO A 90 -14.20 3.19 -26.52
CA PRO A 90 -12.74 3.19 -26.41
C PRO A 90 -12.15 4.41 -25.68
N THR A 91 -12.62 5.61 -26.00
CA THR A 91 -12.18 6.85 -25.36
C THR A 91 -12.35 6.80 -23.84
N GLY A 92 -13.47 6.23 -23.38
CA GLY A 92 -13.75 6.04 -21.96
C GLY A 92 -12.73 5.11 -21.29
N TRP A 93 -12.61 3.86 -21.72
CA TRP A 93 -11.71 2.91 -21.04
C TRP A 93 -10.21 3.18 -21.28
N LEU A 94 -9.85 3.95 -22.31
CA LEU A 94 -8.47 4.43 -22.51
C LEU A 94 -8.09 5.57 -21.55
N LEU A 95 -8.99 6.54 -21.30
CA LEU A 95 -8.66 7.78 -20.59
C LEU A 95 -9.23 7.89 -19.17
N ALA A 96 -10.27 7.13 -18.83
CA ALA A 96 -10.84 7.05 -17.48
C ALA A 96 -9.82 6.79 -16.36
N PRO A 97 -8.87 5.84 -16.46
CA PRO A 97 -7.93 5.59 -15.37
C PRO A 97 -6.93 6.74 -15.18
N PHE A 98 -6.82 7.69 -16.11
CA PHE A 98 -5.92 8.84 -16.01
C PHE A 98 -6.66 10.17 -15.76
N SER A 99 -7.97 10.20 -15.97
CA SER A 99 -8.83 11.37 -15.83
C SER A 99 -9.44 11.48 -14.43
N HIS A 100 -9.78 12.69 -14.00
CA HIS A 100 -10.27 12.98 -12.65
C HIS A 100 -11.45 13.94 -12.63
N THR A 101 -12.38 13.74 -11.70
CA THR A 101 -13.60 14.56 -11.55
C THR A 101 -13.37 15.97 -11.02
N GLY A 102 -12.18 16.25 -10.47
CA GLY A 102 -11.86 17.53 -9.86
C GLY A 102 -10.51 17.50 -9.12
N PRO A 103 -10.06 18.65 -8.60
CA PRO A 103 -8.71 18.78 -8.06
C PRO A 103 -8.52 18.01 -6.75
N GLY A 104 -9.57 17.86 -5.95
CA GLY A 104 -9.54 17.02 -4.75
C GLY A 104 -9.33 15.54 -5.06
N HIS A 105 -9.93 15.04 -6.15
CA HIS A 105 -9.76 13.67 -6.62
C HIS A 105 -8.34 13.45 -7.20
N LEU A 106 -7.88 14.36 -8.06
CA LEU A 106 -6.52 14.34 -8.59
C LEU A 106 -5.47 14.33 -7.47
N VAL A 107 -5.52 15.30 -6.56
CA VAL A 107 -4.53 15.41 -5.47
C VAL A 107 -4.60 14.21 -4.51
N GLY A 108 -5.79 13.66 -4.28
CA GLY A 108 -5.94 12.41 -3.52
C GLY A 108 -5.18 11.24 -4.15
N ASN A 109 -5.35 11.02 -5.45
CA ASN A 109 -4.64 9.96 -6.18
C ASN A 109 -3.14 10.25 -6.27
N LEU A 110 -2.72 11.46 -6.66
CA LEU A 110 -1.30 11.82 -6.79
C LEU A 110 -0.54 11.75 -5.45
N THR A 111 -1.13 12.19 -4.33
CA THR A 111 -0.48 12.06 -3.01
C THR A 111 -0.35 10.60 -2.56
N THR A 112 -1.32 9.75 -2.88
CA THR A 112 -1.25 8.29 -2.63
C THR A 112 -0.17 7.64 -3.50
N THR A 113 -0.10 8.01 -4.78
CA THR A 113 0.93 7.56 -5.71
C THR A 113 2.32 8.01 -5.25
N LEU A 114 2.52 9.27 -4.89
CA LEU A 114 3.80 9.79 -4.37
C LEU A 114 4.29 9.03 -3.13
N ALA A 115 3.37 8.65 -2.24
CA ALA A 115 3.73 7.94 -1.02
C ALA A 115 4.13 6.47 -1.30
N VAL A 116 3.40 5.77 -2.18
CA VAL A 116 3.50 4.30 -2.31
C VAL A 116 4.23 3.83 -3.57
N ALA A 117 4.04 4.50 -4.71
CA ALA A 117 4.66 4.09 -5.98
C ALA A 117 6.20 4.00 -5.93
N PRO A 118 6.94 4.85 -5.17
CA PRO A 118 8.38 4.66 -5.01
C PRO A 118 8.75 3.31 -4.38
N LEU A 119 7.94 2.75 -3.47
CA LEU A 119 8.20 1.40 -2.93
C LEU A 119 7.99 0.32 -3.99
N ALA A 120 6.97 0.48 -4.85
CA ALA A 120 6.72 -0.42 -5.97
C ALA A 120 7.84 -0.32 -7.03
N GLU A 121 8.28 0.89 -7.36
CA GLU A 121 9.41 1.14 -8.28
C GLU A 121 10.73 0.62 -7.71
N TYR A 122 10.96 0.74 -6.40
CA TYR A 122 12.13 0.16 -5.73
C TYR A 122 12.11 -1.36 -5.77
N PHE A 123 10.92 -1.98 -5.64
CA PHE A 123 10.76 -3.42 -5.84
C PHE A 123 10.98 -3.79 -7.31
N PHE A 124 10.51 -3.01 -8.29
CA PHE A 124 10.77 -3.25 -9.72
C PHE A 124 12.26 -3.11 -10.07
N GLY A 125 12.91 -2.01 -9.69
CA GLY A 125 14.33 -1.71 -9.87
C GLY A 125 14.73 -1.31 -11.29
N HIS A 126 15.50 -0.22 -11.41
CA HIS A 126 16.08 0.24 -12.68
C HIS A 126 17.31 -0.59 -13.07
N PHE A 127 18.04 -1.14 -12.10
CA PHE A 127 19.20 -1.99 -12.37
C PHE A 127 18.83 -3.48 -12.40
N PRO A 128 19.45 -4.29 -13.29
CA PRO A 128 19.33 -5.74 -13.25
C PRO A 128 19.85 -6.29 -11.91
N SER A 129 19.32 -7.45 -11.49
CA SER A 129 19.62 -8.04 -10.18
C SER A 129 20.45 -9.31 -10.23
N LYS A 130 20.85 -9.82 -11.41
CA LYS A 130 21.78 -10.95 -11.49
C LYS A 130 23.22 -10.46 -11.52
N ARG A 131 24.11 -11.21 -10.88
CA ARG A 131 25.55 -10.92 -10.85
C ARG A 131 26.14 -11.06 -12.27
N GLY A 132 26.89 -10.06 -12.72
CA GLY A 132 27.55 -10.07 -14.03
C GLY A 132 26.69 -9.57 -15.21
N GLU A 133 25.41 -9.23 -15.01
CA GLU A 133 24.61 -8.59 -16.08
C GLU A 133 25.06 -7.14 -16.30
N ASN A 134 25.55 -6.83 -17.50
CA ASN A 134 25.82 -5.44 -17.90
C ASN A 134 24.48 -4.70 -18.13
N PRO A 135 24.15 -3.65 -17.35
CA PRO A 135 22.89 -2.93 -17.50
C PRO A 135 22.68 -2.36 -18.91
N PHE A 136 23.73 -1.92 -19.59
CA PHE A 136 23.62 -1.25 -20.89
C PHE A 136 23.59 -2.19 -22.10
N PHE A 137 23.75 -3.50 -21.90
CA PHE A 137 23.83 -4.48 -22.99
C PHE A 137 22.52 -4.66 -23.78
N SER A 138 21.36 -4.45 -23.16
CA SER A 138 20.06 -4.60 -23.83
C SER A 138 19.07 -3.50 -23.47
N ARG A 139 18.10 -3.24 -24.35
CA ARG A 139 17.05 -2.23 -24.11
C ARG A 139 16.22 -2.51 -22.84
N THR A 140 16.04 -3.78 -22.46
CA THR A 140 15.23 -4.19 -21.29
C THR A 140 16.01 -4.25 -19.98
N SER A 141 17.35 -4.25 -20.03
CA SER A 141 18.25 -4.10 -18.88
C SER A 141 18.65 -2.64 -18.62
N ASN A 142 18.59 -1.78 -19.64
CA ASN A 142 19.06 -0.39 -19.55
C ASN A 142 18.25 0.41 -18.50
N PRO A 143 18.91 1.02 -17.50
CA PRO A 143 18.22 1.68 -16.39
C PRO A 143 17.41 2.90 -16.81
N TRP A 144 17.80 3.60 -17.88
CA TRP A 144 17.03 4.72 -18.44
C TRP A 144 15.72 4.22 -19.07
N ILE A 145 15.78 3.17 -19.90
CA ILE A 145 14.59 2.61 -20.54
C ILE A 145 13.68 1.95 -19.48
N ARG A 146 14.26 1.29 -18.47
CA ARG A 146 13.51 0.73 -17.34
C ARG A 146 12.78 1.79 -16.53
N ALA A 147 13.43 2.92 -16.26
CA ALA A 147 12.88 4.04 -15.49
C ALA A 147 11.84 4.85 -16.26
N PHE A 148 12.17 5.32 -17.46
CA PHE A 148 11.38 6.30 -18.21
C PHE A 148 10.36 5.68 -19.18
N VAL A 149 10.49 4.39 -19.52
CA VAL A 149 9.61 3.71 -20.48
C VAL A 149 8.92 2.51 -19.87
N ILE A 150 9.66 1.48 -19.41
CA ILE A 150 9.05 0.20 -19.02
C ILE A 150 8.20 0.32 -17.76
N PHE A 151 8.65 1.05 -16.73
CA PHE A 151 7.84 1.26 -15.54
C PHE A 151 6.58 2.11 -15.85
N PRO A 152 6.65 3.31 -16.47
CA PRO A 152 5.47 4.06 -16.86
C PRO A 152 4.52 3.30 -17.81
N ALA A 153 5.04 2.51 -18.75
CA ALA A 153 4.21 1.65 -19.61
C ALA A 153 3.50 0.56 -18.80
N GLY A 154 4.15 -0.04 -17.81
CA GLY A 154 3.51 -0.97 -16.87
C GLY A 154 2.40 -0.30 -16.06
N VAL A 155 2.62 0.92 -15.61
CA VAL A 155 1.61 1.74 -14.91
C VAL A 155 0.41 2.04 -15.82
N ALA A 156 0.66 2.40 -17.09
CA ALA A 156 -0.39 2.61 -18.07
C ALA A 156 -1.19 1.33 -18.37
N LEU A 157 -0.52 0.19 -18.57
CA LEU A 157 -1.15 -1.12 -18.78
C LEU A 157 -2.00 -1.56 -17.58
N VAL A 158 -1.56 -1.30 -16.35
CA VAL A 158 -2.36 -1.52 -15.14
C VAL A 158 -3.57 -0.60 -15.10
N GLY A 159 -3.43 0.68 -15.49
CA GLY A 159 -4.55 1.61 -15.64
C GLY A 159 -5.61 1.09 -16.60
N LEU A 160 -5.19 0.72 -17.83
CA LEU A 160 -6.06 0.13 -18.83
C LEU A 160 -6.73 -1.14 -18.32
N ALA A 161 -5.98 -2.07 -17.69
CA ALA A 161 -6.56 -3.27 -17.09
C ALA A 161 -7.59 -2.94 -16.00
N THR A 162 -7.32 -1.96 -15.12
CA THR A 162 -8.31 -1.55 -14.11
C THR A 162 -9.56 -0.93 -14.73
N SER A 163 -9.47 -0.21 -15.85
CA SER A 163 -10.64 0.36 -16.51
C SER A 163 -11.42 -0.64 -17.36
N VAL A 164 -10.73 -1.61 -17.98
CA VAL A 164 -11.35 -2.67 -18.80
C VAL A 164 -12.02 -3.73 -17.93
N PHE A 165 -11.47 -4.08 -16.76
CA PHE A 165 -12.07 -5.09 -15.87
C PHE A 165 -12.94 -4.52 -14.73
N ALA A 166 -13.15 -3.20 -14.69
CA ALA A 166 -14.06 -2.59 -13.72
C ALA A 166 -15.51 -2.54 -14.23
N TRP A 167 -16.46 -2.61 -13.30
CA TRP A 167 -17.89 -2.68 -13.60
C TRP A 167 -18.57 -1.37 -13.25
N GLY A 168 -19.19 -0.73 -14.26
CA GLY A 168 -19.93 0.51 -14.12
C GLY A 168 -19.09 1.74 -14.48
N PRO A 169 -19.60 2.97 -14.26
CA PRO A 169 -18.90 4.20 -14.58
C PRO A 169 -17.60 4.34 -13.80
N ILE A 170 -16.46 4.39 -14.50
CA ILE A 170 -15.13 4.60 -13.89
C ILE A 170 -14.55 5.92 -14.37
N ILE A 171 -13.93 6.66 -13.45
CA ILE A 171 -12.99 7.75 -13.70
C ILE A 171 -12.07 7.85 -12.49
N GLY A 172 -10.75 7.98 -12.68
CA GLY A 172 -9.77 8.14 -11.61
C GLY A 172 -8.63 7.12 -11.62
N PHE A 173 -7.45 7.57 -11.21
CA PHE A 173 -6.22 6.77 -11.09
C PHE A 173 -6.15 5.91 -9.81
N SER A 174 -7.23 5.85 -9.01
CA SER A 174 -7.21 5.14 -7.72
C SER A 174 -6.96 3.64 -7.87
N GLY A 175 -7.49 2.98 -8.91
CA GLY A 175 -7.20 1.57 -9.19
C GLY A 175 -5.69 1.31 -9.33
N VAL A 176 -4.97 2.20 -10.01
CA VAL A 176 -3.50 2.11 -10.17
C VAL A 176 -2.78 2.43 -8.85
N ALA A 177 -3.28 3.38 -8.07
CA ALA A 177 -2.77 3.66 -6.72
C ALA A 177 -2.87 2.42 -5.80
N PHE A 178 -4.01 1.71 -5.82
CA PHE A 178 -4.16 0.44 -5.11
C PHE A 178 -3.28 -0.68 -5.68
N ALA A 179 -3.02 -0.70 -6.99
CA ALA A 179 -2.05 -1.64 -7.58
C ALA A 179 -0.61 -1.40 -7.10
N PHE A 180 -0.18 -0.14 -6.92
CA PHE A 180 1.10 0.15 -6.27
C PHE A 180 1.14 -0.35 -4.82
N VAL A 181 0.06 -0.18 -4.07
CA VAL A 181 -0.07 -0.74 -2.70
C VAL A 181 0.09 -2.25 -2.74
N GLY A 182 -0.64 -2.96 -3.60
CA GLY A 182 -0.59 -4.42 -3.70
C GLY A 182 0.80 -4.94 -4.10
N PHE A 183 1.42 -4.29 -5.07
CA PHE A 183 2.75 -4.67 -5.56
C PHE A 183 3.84 -4.43 -4.50
N ALA A 184 3.81 -3.28 -3.81
CA ALA A 184 4.75 -2.95 -2.74
C ALA A 184 4.54 -3.85 -1.51
N LEU A 185 3.28 -4.10 -1.12
CA LEU A 185 2.87 -4.89 0.04
C LEU A 185 3.47 -6.30 0.03
N VAL A 186 3.45 -6.98 -1.11
CA VAL A 186 3.99 -8.36 -1.24
C VAL A 186 5.47 -8.46 -0.82
N ARG A 187 6.28 -7.42 -1.06
CA ARG A 187 7.71 -7.40 -0.69
C ARG A 187 8.00 -6.65 0.60
N TYR A 188 7.29 -5.55 0.84
CA TYR A 188 7.56 -4.58 1.90
C TYR A 188 6.30 -4.25 2.72
N PRO A 189 5.67 -5.22 3.44
CA PRO A 189 4.39 -4.99 4.11
C PRO A 189 4.39 -3.79 5.06
N LEU A 190 5.38 -3.73 5.96
CA LEU A 190 5.50 -2.65 6.95
C LEU A 190 5.78 -1.29 6.31
N MET A 191 6.66 -1.21 5.32
CA MET A 191 6.94 0.05 4.62
C MET A 191 5.71 0.54 3.85
N THR A 192 4.89 -0.38 3.32
CA THR A 192 3.66 -0.03 2.61
C THR A 192 2.60 0.53 3.57
N VAL A 193 2.48 -0.04 4.78
CA VAL A 193 1.68 0.55 5.88
C VAL A 193 2.18 1.97 6.20
N VAL A 194 3.48 2.14 6.45
CA VAL A 194 4.09 3.45 6.75
C VAL A 194 3.88 4.47 5.63
N ALA A 195 4.02 4.06 4.37
CA ALA A 195 3.78 4.90 3.20
C ALA A 195 2.32 5.37 3.11
N VAL A 196 1.36 4.45 3.27
CA VAL A 196 -0.06 4.82 3.26
C VAL A 196 -0.42 5.71 4.46
N SER A 197 0.16 5.49 5.64
CA SER A 197 0.02 6.43 6.77
C SER A 197 0.62 7.81 6.46
N ALA A 198 1.76 7.87 5.78
CA ALA A 198 2.40 9.12 5.38
C ALA A 198 1.58 9.93 4.36
N GLN A 199 0.75 9.27 3.53
CA GLN A 199 -0.21 9.95 2.64
C GLN A 199 -1.15 10.87 3.44
N GLY A 200 -1.61 10.42 4.60
CA GLY A 200 -2.45 11.23 5.50
C GLY A 200 -1.74 12.50 5.94
N ALA A 201 -0.47 12.39 6.36
CA ALA A 201 0.36 13.55 6.75
C ALA A 201 0.59 14.53 5.58
N ILE A 202 0.91 14.02 4.38
CA ILE A 202 1.08 14.83 3.16
C ILE A 202 -0.21 15.59 2.84
N ARG A 203 -1.37 14.92 2.91
CA ARG A 203 -2.68 15.51 2.64
C ARG A 203 -3.09 16.54 3.70
N THR A 204 -2.73 16.33 4.97
CA THR A 204 -2.91 17.32 6.04
C THR A 204 -2.04 18.55 5.81
N ALA A 205 -0.75 18.37 5.50
CA ALA A 205 0.14 19.49 5.18
C ALA A 205 -0.35 20.30 3.96
N TYR A 206 -0.75 19.61 2.88
CA TYR A 206 -1.34 20.27 1.71
C TYR A 206 -2.62 21.06 2.02
N ARG A 207 -3.48 20.53 2.91
CA ARG A 207 -4.70 21.23 3.37
C ARG A 207 -4.36 22.43 4.24
N ALA A 208 -3.45 22.30 5.19
CA ALA A 208 -3.00 23.43 6.01
C ALA A 208 -2.31 24.53 5.18
N MET A 209 -1.67 24.18 4.05
CA MET A 209 -1.16 25.15 3.08
C MET A 209 -2.26 25.86 2.26
N ARG A 210 -3.40 25.21 2.04
CA ARG A 210 -4.55 25.78 1.29
C ARG A 210 -5.42 26.65 2.19
N ASP A 211 -5.80 26.08 3.34
CA ASP A 211 -6.82 26.56 4.26
C ASP A 211 -6.22 26.47 5.69
N PRO A 212 -5.29 27.37 6.07
CA PRO A 212 -4.50 27.25 7.30
C PRO A 212 -5.35 27.39 8.58
N VAL A 213 -6.40 28.20 8.51
CA VAL A 213 -7.38 28.41 9.58
C VAL A 213 -8.77 28.19 9.00
N ILE A 214 -9.50 27.21 9.55
CA ILE A 214 -10.89 26.93 9.19
C ILE A 214 -11.80 27.27 10.38
N GLN A 215 -12.95 27.87 10.10
CA GLN A 215 -14.01 28.10 11.08
C GLN A 215 -15.19 27.18 10.76
N GLY A 216 -15.87 26.69 11.78
CA GLY A 216 -17.00 25.78 11.63
C GLY A 216 -18.08 26.04 12.66
N SER A 217 -19.33 26.01 12.23
CA SER A 217 -20.53 26.05 13.06
C SER A 217 -21.34 24.76 12.86
N ALA A 218 -22.13 24.37 13.86
CA ALA A 218 -23.04 23.25 13.71
C ALA A 218 -24.10 23.56 12.61
N SER A 219 -24.32 22.62 11.70
CA SER A 219 -25.29 22.73 10.61
C SER A 219 -25.92 21.38 10.29
N ARG A 220 -27.17 21.36 9.82
CA ARG A 220 -27.79 20.15 9.28
C ARG A 220 -27.24 19.88 7.88
N SER A 221 -26.59 18.74 7.67
CA SER A 221 -26.09 18.30 6.37
C SER A 221 -27.06 17.29 5.77
N PHE A 222 -27.56 17.57 4.57
CA PHE A 222 -28.35 16.64 3.76
C PHE A 222 -27.55 16.34 2.49
N GLY A 223 -27.25 15.06 2.26
CA GLY A 223 -26.42 14.60 1.15
C GLY A 223 -26.11 13.11 1.28
N ASP A 224 -25.44 12.55 0.28
CA ASP A 224 -25.13 11.13 0.27
C ASP A 224 -24.26 10.70 1.48
N PRO A 225 -24.39 9.44 1.96
CA PRO A 225 -23.50 8.90 2.97
C PRO A 225 -22.03 9.01 2.53
N TRP A 226 -21.10 9.27 3.46
CA TRP A 226 -19.68 9.49 3.13
C TRP A 226 -18.98 8.36 2.35
N TRP A 227 -19.56 7.16 2.36
CA TRP A 227 -19.07 5.97 1.65
C TRP A 227 -19.69 5.77 0.26
N PHE A 228 -20.72 6.55 -0.09
CA PHE A 228 -21.27 6.61 -1.43
C PHE A 228 -20.19 7.09 -2.42
N GLY A 229 -20.21 6.55 -3.64
CA GLY A 229 -19.22 6.85 -4.67
C GLY A 229 -17.82 6.27 -4.42
N ILE A 230 -17.54 5.60 -3.29
CA ILE A 230 -16.25 4.92 -3.11
C ILE A 230 -16.19 3.71 -4.06
N ALA A 231 -15.25 3.74 -5.00
CA ALA A 231 -15.02 2.70 -6.01
C ALA A 231 -14.34 1.44 -5.43
N VAL A 232 -14.92 0.83 -4.39
CA VAL A 232 -14.31 -0.32 -3.67
C VAL A 232 -14.01 -1.50 -4.60
N GLN A 233 -14.85 -1.74 -5.63
CA GLN A 233 -14.60 -2.74 -6.66
C GLN A 233 -13.31 -2.44 -7.45
N GLY A 234 -13.14 -1.21 -7.95
CA GLY A 234 -11.94 -0.80 -8.69
C GLY A 234 -10.69 -0.77 -7.82
N HIS A 235 -10.83 -0.38 -6.54
CA HIS A 235 -9.76 -0.44 -5.54
C HIS A 235 -9.31 -1.89 -5.27
N ALA A 236 -10.26 -2.81 -5.08
CA ALA A 236 -9.97 -4.23 -4.87
C ALA A 236 -9.33 -4.89 -6.11
N LEU A 237 -9.85 -4.60 -7.30
CA LEU A 237 -9.29 -5.05 -8.59
C LEU A 237 -7.84 -4.55 -8.75
N GLY A 238 -7.61 -3.26 -8.53
CA GLY A 238 -6.28 -2.66 -8.57
C GLY A 238 -5.32 -3.34 -7.60
N LEU A 239 -5.73 -3.48 -6.33
CA LEU A 239 -4.93 -4.15 -5.31
C LEU A 239 -4.57 -5.60 -5.70
N LEU A 240 -5.54 -6.37 -6.22
CA LEU A 240 -5.34 -7.74 -6.69
C LEU A 240 -4.36 -7.82 -7.86
N LEU A 241 -4.49 -6.95 -8.88
CA LEU A 241 -3.54 -6.87 -9.99
C LEU A 241 -2.11 -6.55 -9.48
N GLY A 242 -2.00 -5.61 -8.55
CA GLY A 242 -0.75 -5.28 -7.87
C GLY A 242 -0.13 -6.48 -7.14
N ILE A 243 -0.94 -7.19 -6.34
CA ILE A 243 -0.52 -8.40 -5.61
C ILE A 243 -0.05 -9.49 -6.58
N LEU A 244 -0.82 -9.79 -7.64
CA LEU A 244 -0.47 -10.83 -8.62
C LEU A 244 0.86 -10.53 -9.32
N LEU A 245 1.05 -9.28 -9.76
CA LEU A 245 2.31 -8.82 -10.36
C LEU A 245 3.47 -8.88 -9.34
N GLY A 246 3.23 -8.48 -8.09
CA GLY A 246 4.21 -8.50 -7.01
C GLY A 246 4.65 -9.92 -6.66
N VAL A 247 3.70 -10.85 -6.57
CA VAL A 247 3.92 -12.28 -6.35
C VAL A 247 4.69 -12.90 -7.53
N ALA A 248 4.34 -12.56 -8.77
CA ALA A 248 5.08 -13.01 -9.94
C ALA A 248 6.56 -12.55 -9.92
N VAL A 249 6.82 -11.30 -9.53
CA VAL A 249 8.20 -10.78 -9.38
C VAL A 249 8.94 -11.45 -8.22
N LEU A 250 8.28 -11.63 -7.07
CA LEU A 250 8.82 -12.32 -5.89
C LEU A 250 9.28 -13.74 -6.26
N TYR A 251 8.42 -14.50 -6.95
CA TYR A 251 8.72 -15.84 -7.44
C TYR A 251 9.82 -15.88 -8.50
N ARG A 252 9.84 -14.96 -9.46
CA ARG A 252 10.91 -14.89 -10.47
C ARG A 252 12.27 -14.62 -9.83
N ARG A 253 12.30 -13.88 -8.72
CA ARG A 253 13.53 -13.55 -7.97
C ARG A 253 13.88 -14.54 -6.86
N ARG A 254 13.03 -15.53 -6.58
CA ARG A 254 13.18 -16.48 -5.46
C ARG A 254 13.30 -15.80 -4.10
N GLU A 255 12.68 -14.63 -3.95
CA GLU A 255 12.64 -13.89 -2.69
C GLU A 255 11.55 -14.47 -1.77
N ARG A 256 11.69 -14.28 -0.45
CA ARG A 256 10.71 -14.71 0.56
C ARG A 256 10.25 -13.54 1.41
N VAL A 257 9.01 -13.62 1.90
CA VAL A 257 8.38 -12.69 2.84
C VAL A 257 7.81 -13.49 4.02
N GLY A 258 7.82 -12.91 5.22
CA GLY A 258 7.27 -13.58 6.40
C GLY A 258 5.75 -13.52 6.40
N ALA A 259 5.08 -14.68 6.47
CA ALA A 259 3.62 -14.81 6.37
C ALA A 259 2.86 -13.86 7.31
N LEU A 260 3.21 -13.85 8.61
CA LEU A 260 2.59 -12.97 9.60
C LEU A 260 2.71 -11.47 9.26
N ARG A 261 3.87 -11.03 8.72
CA ARG A 261 4.09 -9.62 8.34
C ARG A 261 3.24 -9.23 7.14
N LEU A 262 3.12 -10.13 6.15
CA LEU A 262 2.30 -9.91 4.97
C LEU A 262 0.80 -9.92 5.32
N TRP A 263 0.34 -10.91 6.10
CA TRP A 263 -1.04 -10.99 6.56
C TRP A 263 -1.43 -9.73 7.35
N THR A 264 -0.66 -9.38 8.39
CA THR A 264 -0.94 -8.21 9.23
C THR A 264 -0.90 -6.92 8.42
N GLY A 265 0.10 -6.76 7.53
CA GLY A 265 0.18 -5.60 6.64
C GLY A 265 -1.03 -5.50 5.70
N THR A 266 -1.51 -6.62 5.16
CA THR A 266 -2.67 -6.65 4.27
C THR A 266 -3.96 -6.32 5.01
N VAL A 267 -4.16 -6.85 6.22
CA VAL A 267 -5.31 -6.50 7.07
C VAL A 267 -5.29 -5.01 7.42
N VAL A 268 -4.17 -4.49 7.95
CA VAL A 268 -4.05 -3.08 8.35
C VAL A 268 -4.28 -2.14 7.16
N LEU A 269 -3.70 -2.45 5.99
CA LEU A 269 -3.92 -1.65 4.77
C LEU A 269 -5.36 -1.74 4.27
N GLY A 270 -5.95 -2.95 4.19
CA GLY A 270 -7.33 -3.11 3.73
C GLY A 270 -8.34 -2.40 4.63
N MET A 271 -8.10 -2.38 5.95
CA MET A 271 -8.90 -1.60 6.89
C MET A 271 -8.71 -0.09 6.70
N SER A 272 -7.45 0.37 6.66
CA SER A 272 -7.08 1.79 6.56
C SER A 272 -7.50 2.43 5.23
N MET A 273 -7.48 1.66 4.14
CA MET A 273 -7.83 2.10 2.80
C MET A 273 -9.30 1.81 2.43
N THR A 274 -10.17 1.59 3.42
CA THR A 274 -11.63 1.45 3.24
C THR A 274 -12.10 0.30 2.34
N LEU A 275 -11.29 -0.75 2.12
CA LEU A 275 -11.73 -1.92 1.32
C LEU A 275 -12.85 -2.73 1.98
N TRP A 276 -13.07 -2.53 3.28
CA TRP A 276 -14.22 -3.07 4.00
C TRP A 276 -15.54 -2.34 3.69
N ALA A 277 -15.52 -1.19 3.01
CA ALA A 277 -16.71 -0.36 2.80
C ALA A 277 -17.60 -0.90 1.66
N LEU A 278 -17.89 -2.20 1.62
CA LEU A 278 -18.73 -2.83 0.60
C LEU A 278 -20.15 -2.25 0.66
N TRP A 279 -20.58 -1.55 -0.39
CA TRP A 279 -21.87 -0.86 -0.43
C TRP A 279 -22.62 -1.12 -1.75
N TRP A 280 -23.94 -0.90 -1.73
CA TRP A 280 -24.80 -1.08 -2.92
C TRP A 280 -26.06 -0.18 -2.86
N TYR A 281 -26.71 -0.03 -4.02
CA TYR A 281 -27.99 0.66 -4.18
C TYR A 281 -29.17 -0.19 -3.67
N ARG A 282 -30.17 0.45 -3.07
CA ARG A 282 -31.39 -0.16 -2.50
C ARG A 282 -32.63 0.64 -2.93
N GLY A 283 -32.70 0.96 -4.21
CA GLY A 283 -33.64 1.94 -4.78
C GLY A 283 -32.88 3.15 -5.31
N GLU A 284 -33.62 4.22 -5.67
CA GLU A 284 -33.07 5.41 -6.33
C GLU A 284 -32.17 6.25 -5.41
N SER A 285 -32.60 6.46 -4.16
CA SER A 285 -31.94 7.36 -3.19
C SER A 285 -31.54 6.68 -1.87
N THR A 286 -31.69 5.35 -1.80
CA THR A 286 -31.38 4.55 -0.60
C THR A 286 -30.19 3.64 -0.90
N TYR A 287 -29.26 3.56 0.03
CA TYR A 287 -28.00 2.83 -0.13
C TYR A 287 -27.75 1.96 1.12
N VAL A 288 -27.06 0.83 0.97
CA VAL A 288 -26.71 -0.08 2.08
C VAL A 288 -25.20 -0.33 2.15
N LEU A 289 -24.67 -0.39 3.38
CA LEU A 289 -23.26 -0.66 3.67
C LEU A 289 -23.10 -2.00 4.41
N TYR A 290 -22.57 -3.01 3.72
CA TYR A 290 -22.32 -4.36 4.23
C TYR A 290 -21.01 -4.46 5.03
N ARG A 291 -20.86 -3.61 6.05
CA ARG A 291 -19.62 -3.45 6.85
C ARG A 291 -19.05 -4.77 7.38
N GLY A 292 -19.90 -5.67 7.88
CA GLY A 292 -19.48 -6.98 8.40
C GLY A 292 -18.87 -7.89 7.33
N LEU A 293 -19.53 -7.99 6.16
CA LEU A 293 -19.00 -8.75 5.01
C LEU A 293 -17.69 -8.13 4.51
N GLY A 294 -17.55 -6.81 4.55
CA GLY A 294 -16.31 -6.13 4.18
C GLY A 294 -15.12 -6.42 5.10
N VAL A 295 -15.36 -6.56 6.41
CA VAL A 295 -14.31 -7.01 7.35
C VAL A 295 -13.86 -8.43 7.03
N VAL A 296 -14.82 -9.34 6.79
CA VAL A 296 -14.53 -10.73 6.37
C VAL A 296 -13.76 -10.76 5.04
N PHE A 297 -14.16 -9.94 4.07
CA PHE A 297 -13.49 -9.79 2.78
C PHE A 297 -12.02 -9.36 2.93
N VAL A 298 -11.72 -8.35 3.76
CA VAL A 298 -10.33 -7.93 4.02
C VAL A 298 -9.50 -9.03 4.66
N VAL A 299 -10.05 -9.80 5.60
CA VAL A 299 -9.36 -10.93 6.24
C VAL A 299 -9.11 -12.08 5.26
N ALA A 300 -10.11 -12.42 4.43
CA ALA A 300 -10.00 -13.43 3.39
C ALA A 300 -8.96 -13.03 2.32
N LEU A 301 -8.95 -11.76 1.91
CA LEU A 301 -7.96 -11.21 0.99
C LEU A 301 -6.55 -11.26 1.58
N ALA A 302 -6.38 -10.95 2.87
CA ALA A 302 -5.10 -11.07 3.57
C ALA A 302 -4.61 -12.53 3.64
N ALA A 303 -5.51 -13.48 3.90
CA ALA A 303 -5.18 -14.91 3.88
C ALA A 303 -4.75 -15.37 2.47
N LEU A 304 -5.54 -15.05 1.44
CA LEU A 304 -5.24 -15.37 0.04
C LEU A 304 -3.90 -14.78 -0.42
N THR A 305 -3.67 -13.50 -0.14
CA THR A 305 -2.41 -12.79 -0.44
C THR A 305 -1.21 -13.47 0.22
N THR A 306 -1.38 -13.88 1.48
CA THR A 306 -0.33 -14.57 2.23
C THR A 306 -0.03 -15.94 1.63
N VAL A 307 -1.05 -16.77 1.41
CA VAL A 307 -0.90 -18.09 0.76
C VAL A 307 -0.23 -17.97 -0.60
N ALA A 308 -0.70 -17.04 -1.45
CA ALA A 308 -0.16 -16.83 -2.79
C ALA A 308 1.30 -16.37 -2.80
N ALA A 309 1.73 -15.54 -1.82
CA ALA A 309 3.11 -15.06 -1.74
C ALA A 309 4.06 -16.01 -0.99
N THR A 310 3.55 -16.90 -0.15
CA THR A 310 4.37 -17.83 0.67
C THR A 310 4.25 -19.29 0.25
N ALA A 311 3.51 -19.62 -0.82
CA ALA A 311 3.42 -21.00 -1.29
C ALA A 311 4.81 -21.53 -1.70
N ASP A 312 5.20 -22.63 -1.06
CA ASP A 312 6.55 -23.17 -1.07
C ASP A 312 6.84 -23.86 -2.41
N ARG A 313 7.97 -23.56 -3.05
CA ARG A 313 8.48 -24.36 -4.18
C ARG A 313 9.10 -25.66 -3.66
N ARG A 314 8.29 -26.54 -3.09
CA ARG A 314 8.65 -27.95 -2.99
C ARG A 314 8.33 -28.57 -4.35
N PRO A 315 9.29 -29.22 -5.03
CA PRO A 315 8.94 -30.14 -6.10
C PRO A 315 8.00 -31.18 -5.49
N SER A 316 6.80 -31.33 -6.04
CA SER A 316 5.89 -32.45 -5.78
C SER A 316 6.43 -33.72 -6.48
N SER A 317 7.67 -34.05 -6.14
CA SER A 317 8.45 -35.18 -6.63
C SER A 317 9.55 -35.45 -5.60
N ALA A 318 9.14 -35.95 -4.43
CA ALA A 318 10.04 -36.75 -3.61
C ALA A 318 10.21 -38.11 -4.32
N THR A 319 10.90 -38.09 -5.46
CA THR A 319 11.31 -39.30 -6.18
C THR A 319 12.32 -39.98 -5.27
N CYS A 320 11.84 -40.95 -4.50
CA CYS A 320 12.67 -41.71 -3.58
C CYS A 320 13.79 -42.38 -4.39
N PRO A 321 15.09 -42.12 -4.12
CA PRO A 321 16.15 -42.77 -4.83
C PRO A 321 16.01 -44.28 -4.64
N ALA A 322 15.93 -45.04 -5.74
CA ALA A 322 15.77 -46.48 -5.72
C ALA A 322 17.08 -47.19 -5.29
N SER A 323 17.46 -47.01 -4.03
CA SER A 323 18.50 -47.81 -3.36
C SER A 323 18.10 -48.09 -1.91
N ARG A 324 18.14 -49.37 -1.54
CA ARG A 324 17.71 -49.86 -0.20
C ARG A 324 18.51 -49.25 0.97
N SER A 325 19.68 -48.66 0.71
CA SER A 325 20.56 -48.04 1.70
C SER A 325 20.20 -46.59 2.08
N ALA A 326 19.46 -45.86 1.23
CA ALA A 326 19.14 -44.45 1.50
C ALA A 326 17.97 -44.26 2.49
N CYS A 327 17.00 -45.19 2.51
CA CYS A 327 15.77 -45.07 3.30
C CYS A 327 16.02 -44.97 4.83
N TRP A 328 17.03 -45.70 5.32
CA TRP A 328 17.39 -45.72 6.74
C TRP A 328 17.82 -44.35 7.31
N ARG A 329 18.40 -43.46 6.50
CA ARG A 329 18.79 -42.11 6.95
C ARG A 329 17.63 -41.12 7.01
N CYS A 330 16.54 -41.36 6.27
CA CYS A 330 15.30 -40.57 6.41
C CYS A 330 14.53 -40.97 7.67
N CYS A 331 14.37 -42.28 7.93
CA CYS A 331 13.65 -42.76 9.10
C CYS A 331 14.35 -42.47 10.44
N SER A 332 15.69 -42.48 10.50
CA SER A 332 16.40 -42.22 11.76
C SER A 332 16.23 -40.78 12.26
N ARG A 333 16.09 -39.80 11.35
CA ARG A 333 15.91 -38.38 11.74
C ARG A 333 14.54 -38.11 12.35
N TRP A 334 13.51 -38.87 11.97
CA TRP A 334 12.14 -38.76 12.51
C TRP A 334 11.96 -39.39 13.90
N ARG A 335 12.86 -40.28 14.37
CA ARG A 335 12.80 -40.86 15.72
C ARG A 335 13.36 -39.98 16.85
N SER A 336 13.82 -38.76 16.53
CA SER A 336 14.35 -37.80 17.52
C SER A 336 13.29 -36.88 18.15
N TRP A 337 12.02 -36.93 17.70
CA TRP A 337 10.94 -36.05 18.15
C TRP A 337 9.95 -36.67 19.14
N SER A 338 10.22 -37.88 19.64
CA SER A 338 9.36 -38.60 20.59
C SER A 338 10.02 -38.90 21.96
N ALA A 339 11.15 -38.27 22.27
CA ALA A 339 11.95 -38.51 23.48
C ALA A 339 12.01 -37.30 24.44
N TRP A 340 10.88 -36.60 24.64
CA TRP A 340 10.76 -35.53 25.66
C TRP A 340 9.41 -35.54 26.40
N ARG A 341 8.86 -36.73 26.68
CA ARG A 341 7.72 -36.95 27.58
C ARG A 341 7.81 -38.28 28.34
N SER A 342 8.67 -38.36 29.34
CA SER A 342 8.53 -39.29 30.47
C SER A 342 9.65 -39.13 31.53
N ARG A 343 9.39 -38.31 32.56
CA ARG A 343 9.99 -38.47 33.89
C ARG A 343 9.17 -37.68 34.92
N SER A 344 8.16 -38.36 35.44
CA SER A 344 7.38 -37.95 36.61
C SER A 344 7.20 -39.18 37.50
N THR A 345 7.93 -39.24 38.60
CA THR A 345 7.71 -40.19 39.70
C THR A 345 7.98 -39.45 41.01
N SER A 346 7.10 -39.68 41.98
CA SER A 346 6.87 -38.83 43.16
C SER A 346 7.51 -39.42 44.44
N PRO A 347 6.92 -39.33 45.65
CA PRO A 347 7.35 -38.39 46.68
C PRO A 347 7.88 -39.07 47.96
N ARG A 348 8.44 -38.31 48.92
CA ARG A 348 8.50 -38.73 50.34
C ARG A 348 8.64 -37.58 51.35
N SER A 349 7.60 -37.43 52.17
CA SER A 349 7.58 -37.12 53.62
C SER A 349 8.65 -36.22 54.28
N GLY A 350 8.21 -35.11 54.91
CA GLY A 350 8.97 -34.38 55.93
C GLY A 350 8.27 -33.10 56.42
N THR A 351 7.72 -33.12 57.64
CA THR A 351 7.04 -31.99 58.34
C THR A 351 7.21 -32.18 59.87
N PRO A 352 7.00 -31.14 60.73
CA PRO A 352 6.92 -29.69 60.49
C PRO A 352 7.73 -28.85 61.52
N ALA A 353 7.72 -27.51 61.37
CA ALA A 353 7.89 -26.57 62.49
C ALA A 353 7.11 -25.26 62.26
N TYR A 354 6.37 -24.79 63.26
CA TYR A 354 5.66 -23.50 63.36
C TYR A 354 6.49 -22.53 64.22
N PRO A 355 6.39 -21.18 64.08
CA PRO A 355 5.28 -20.38 64.66
C PRO A 355 4.66 -19.42 63.62
N ALA A 356 3.37 -19.04 63.63
CA ALA A 356 2.43 -18.58 64.68
C ALA A 356 2.41 -17.03 64.82
N THR A 357 1.19 -16.49 64.86
CA THR A 357 0.76 -15.06 64.72
C THR A 357 0.81 -14.51 63.27
N ALA A 358 -0.09 -13.62 62.80
CA ALA A 358 -1.35 -13.13 63.36
C ALA A 358 -2.37 -12.61 62.30
N ARG A 359 -3.55 -12.21 62.82
CA ARG A 359 -4.70 -11.46 62.26
C ARG A 359 -4.33 -10.05 61.73
N ARG A 360 -5.14 -9.30 60.93
CA ARG A 360 -6.61 -9.33 60.70
C ARG A 360 -7.05 -8.57 59.41
N SER A 361 -8.29 -8.86 58.99
CA SER A 361 -9.17 -8.13 58.03
C SER A 361 -9.26 -6.60 58.23
N LYS A 362 -9.65 -5.78 57.22
CA LYS A 362 -10.98 -5.62 56.54
C LYS A 362 -10.79 -4.78 55.25
N SER A 363 -11.45 -4.96 54.10
CA SER A 363 -12.88 -5.01 53.70
C SER A 363 -13.62 -3.65 53.69
N GLY A 364 -14.10 -3.22 52.51
CA GLY A 364 -14.89 -2.00 52.22
C GLY A 364 -14.33 -1.28 50.98
N ALA A 365 -14.93 -1.21 49.77
CA ALA A 365 -16.32 -1.16 49.28
C ALA A 365 -16.94 0.26 49.23
N THR A 366 -17.59 0.59 48.10
CA THR A 366 -18.23 1.88 47.71
C THR A 366 -17.31 3.11 47.61
N THR A 367 -17.52 4.07 46.70
CA THR A 367 -18.62 4.31 45.73
C THR A 367 -18.16 4.25 44.28
#